data_AF-A0AAU3P881-F1
#
_entry.id   AF-A0AAU3P881-F1
#
_cell.length_a   1.000
_cell.length_b   1.000
_cell.length_c   1.000
_cell.angle_alpha   90.00
_cell.angle_beta   90.00
_cell.angle_gamma   90.00
#
_symmetry.space_group_name_H-M   'P 1'
#
loop_
_entity.id
_entity.type
_entity.pdbx_description
1 polymer ?
#
loop_
_entity_poly.entity_id
_entity_poly.type
_entity_poly.pdbx_seq_one_letter_code
_entity_poly.pdbx_strand_id
1 'polypeptide(L)'
;MADTTDRWQPSPRLRALLYTDFDGNPADPDDVIADALDGDGYLERAPGLTEILQDEDADPAGRLLACCALTSWADPLGYDTVIRAAADPDDVVWRGQSADRFFSQDDTFGLLADAVGSSSDMVEERDTADRRIEAARALISLADRFQFDRHISSLLTRELVEACHDEIRTVVDRGITHLASGEHIPFDLGLQLALLTITMKKFDEARANDSMLRLAAARPGERALRELADATGSSLWLM
;
A
#
# COMPACT_ATOMS: atom_id res chain seq x y z
N MET A 1 15.81 3.03 35.78
CA MET A 1 15.49 1.61 36.06
C MET A 1 14.01 1.44 35.84
N ALA A 2 13.48 0.70 34.88
CA ALA A 2 14.04 0.02 33.71
C ALA A 2 13.02 0.31 32.59
N ASP A 3 13.48 0.82 31.45
CA ASP A 3 12.66 0.96 30.25
C ASP A 3 13.40 0.26 29.12
N THR A 4 13.46 -1.06 29.24
CA THR A 4 13.70 -1.94 28.10
C THR A 4 12.32 -2.30 27.58
N THR A 5 11.74 -1.39 26.79
CA THR A 5 10.79 -1.79 25.76
C THR A 5 11.56 -2.80 24.90
N ASP A 6 11.27 -4.09 25.07
CA ASP A 6 11.87 -5.13 24.25
C ASP A 6 11.54 -4.77 22.80
N ARG A 7 12.57 -4.30 22.08
CA ARG A 7 12.46 -4.09 20.64
C ARG A 7 12.09 -5.43 20.04
N TRP A 8 11.02 -5.45 19.25
CA TRP A 8 10.63 -6.64 18.50
C TRP A 8 11.85 -7.22 17.77
N GLN A 9 11.94 -8.55 17.74
CA GLN A 9 13.00 -9.25 17.03
C GLN A 9 12.39 -10.30 16.10
N PRO A 10 12.89 -10.42 14.86
CA PRO A 10 12.42 -11.44 13.95
C PRO A 10 12.75 -12.83 14.50
N SER A 11 11.86 -13.80 14.24
CA SER A 11 12.14 -15.21 14.52
C SER A 11 13.41 -15.66 13.79
N PRO A 12 14.14 -16.69 14.29
CA PRO A 12 15.35 -17.16 13.62
C PRO A 12 15.12 -17.53 12.14
N ARG A 13 13.93 -18.06 11.85
CA ARG A 13 13.49 -18.41 10.50
C ARG A 13 13.31 -17.17 9.63
N LEU A 14 12.54 -16.18 10.09
CA LEU A 14 12.32 -14.93 9.36
C LEU A 14 13.64 -14.18 9.15
N ARG A 15 14.50 -14.16 10.18
CA ARG A 15 15.83 -13.54 10.10
C ARG A 15 16.66 -14.14 8.98
N ALA A 16 16.71 -15.47 8.91
CA ALA A 16 17.46 -16.16 7.87
C ALA A 16 16.91 -15.90 6.46
N LEU A 17 15.61 -15.64 6.31
CA LEU A 17 14.94 -15.43 5.03
C LEU A 17 14.99 -13.99 4.53
N LEU A 18 14.82 -13.00 5.42
CA LEU A 18 14.65 -11.58 5.04
C LEU A 18 15.61 -10.61 5.72
N TYR A 19 16.34 -11.01 6.76
CA TYR A 19 17.34 -10.14 7.41
C TYR A 19 18.77 -10.63 7.19
N THR A 20 18.95 -11.47 6.17
CA THR A 20 20.23 -12.03 5.77
C THR A 20 20.27 -12.10 4.26
N ASP A 21 21.22 -11.41 3.65
CA ASP A 21 21.41 -11.40 2.20
C ASP A 21 21.82 -12.80 1.67
N PHE A 22 21.97 -12.92 0.35
CA PHE A 22 22.36 -14.17 -0.29
C PHE A 22 23.84 -14.54 -0.07
N ASP A 23 24.65 -13.62 0.45
CA ASP A 23 26.05 -13.85 0.86
C ASP A 23 26.17 -14.24 2.35
N GLY A 24 25.07 -14.23 3.10
CA GLY A 24 25.02 -14.56 4.52
C GLY A 24 25.28 -13.40 5.48
N ASN A 25 25.31 -12.15 5.00
CA ASN A 25 25.48 -10.96 5.84
C ASN A 25 24.13 -10.39 6.29
N PRO A 26 24.09 -9.68 7.44
CA PRO A 26 22.89 -8.97 7.86
C PRO A 26 22.49 -7.89 6.84
N ALA A 27 21.21 -7.86 6.49
CA ALA A 27 20.65 -6.92 5.52
C ALA A 27 19.26 -6.42 5.96
N ASP A 28 18.81 -5.32 5.35
CA ASP A 28 17.45 -4.84 5.52
C ASP A 28 16.46 -5.70 4.70
N PRO A 29 15.27 -6.01 5.21
CA PRO A 29 14.27 -6.77 4.45
C PRO A 29 13.92 -6.18 3.09
N ASP A 30 13.85 -4.86 2.96
CA ASP A 30 13.49 -4.23 1.69
C ASP A 30 14.59 -4.49 0.64
N ASP A 31 15.86 -4.43 1.05
CA ASP A 31 17.01 -4.76 0.20
C ASP A 31 16.97 -6.24 -0.20
N VAL A 32 16.74 -7.16 0.75
CA VAL A 32 16.65 -8.60 0.45
C VAL A 32 15.49 -8.93 -0.49
N ILE A 33 14.33 -8.26 -0.30
CA ILE A 33 13.16 -8.43 -1.18
C ILE A 33 13.49 -7.96 -2.60
N ALA A 34 14.16 -6.82 -2.75
CA ALA A 34 14.58 -6.30 -4.05
C ALA A 34 15.64 -7.19 -4.70
N ASP A 35 16.71 -7.54 -3.97
CA ASP A 35 17.82 -8.36 -4.47
C ASP A 35 17.37 -9.77 -4.88
N ALA A 36 16.31 -10.31 -4.25
CA ALA A 36 15.76 -11.62 -4.61
C ALA A 36 15.17 -11.67 -6.03
N LEU A 37 14.87 -10.51 -6.63
CA LEU A 37 14.42 -10.39 -8.02
C LEU A 37 15.59 -10.50 -9.01
N ASP A 38 16.83 -10.27 -8.58
CA ASP A 38 18.01 -10.45 -9.41
C ASP A 38 18.31 -11.95 -9.57
N GLY A 39 17.77 -12.54 -10.64
CA GLY A 39 17.87 -13.97 -10.92
C GLY A 39 16.79 -14.78 -10.19
N ASP A 40 17.16 -15.96 -9.68
CA ASP A 40 16.23 -16.94 -9.12
C ASP A 40 16.17 -16.91 -7.57
N GLY A 41 16.68 -15.85 -6.92
CA GLY A 41 16.82 -15.77 -5.46
C GLY A 41 15.48 -15.92 -4.72
N TYR A 42 14.41 -15.36 -5.28
CA TYR A 42 13.06 -15.49 -4.72
C TYR A 42 12.58 -16.95 -4.64
N LEU A 43 13.03 -17.85 -5.54
CA LEU A 43 12.66 -19.28 -5.52
C LEU A 43 13.20 -19.99 -4.28
N GLU A 44 14.35 -19.57 -3.76
CA GLU A 44 14.94 -20.12 -2.53
C GLU A 44 14.13 -19.73 -1.29
N ARG A 45 13.62 -18.50 -1.26
CA ARG A 45 13.01 -17.90 -0.06
C ARG A 45 11.49 -18.11 0.00
N ALA A 46 10.81 -18.16 -1.14
CA ALA A 46 9.35 -18.22 -1.23
C ALA A 46 8.71 -19.40 -0.47
N PRO A 47 9.23 -20.65 -0.50
CA PRO A 47 8.66 -21.74 0.31
C PRO A 47 8.73 -21.44 1.81
N GLY A 48 9.86 -20.88 2.24
CA GLY A 48 10.10 -20.50 3.62
C GLY A 48 9.11 -19.45 4.14
N LEU A 49 8.81 -18.45 3.31
CA LEU A 49 7.88 -17.36 3.61
C LEU A 49 6.42 -17.79 3.50
N THR A 50 6.10 -18.70 2.58
CA THR A 50 4.75 -19.30 2.46
C THR A 50 4.34 -19.98 3.76
N GLU A 51 5.24 -20.78 4.34
CA GLU A 51 4.97 -21.43 5.62
C GLU A 51 4.79 -20.41 6.76
N ILE A 52 5.58 -19.33 6.80
CA ILE A 52 5.40 -18.26 7.82
C ILE A 52 4.03 -17.60 7.65
N LEU A 53 3.65 -17.26 6.42
CA LEU A 53 2.40 -16.58 6.12
C LEU A 53 1.17 -17.40 6.55
N GLN A 54 1.22 -18.71 6.33
CA GLN A 54 0.15 -19.66 6.63
C GLN A 54 0.13 -20.14 8.08
N ASP A 55 1.20 -19.95 8.84
CA ASP A 55 1.27 -20.31 10.25
C ASP A 55 0.44 -19.33 11.11
N GLU A 56 -0.63 -19.83 11.71
CA GLU A 56 -1.52 -19.03 12.56
C GLU A 56 -0.85 -18.59 13.87
N ASP A 57 0.14 -19.34 14.33
CA ASP A 57 0.91 -19.07 15.55
C ASP A 57 2.14 -18.19 15.27
N ALA A 58 2.44 -17.90 14.00
CA ALA A 58 3.55 -17.02 13.65
C ALA A 58 3.28 -15.57 14.06
N ASP A 59 4.38 -14.89 14.41
CA ASP A 59 4.36 -13.48 14.79
C ASP A 59 3.71 -12.60 13.70
N PRO A 60 2.75 -11.71 14.05
CA PRO A 60 2.02 -10.91 13.07
C PRO A 60 2.90 -10.03 12.18
N ALA A 61 3.97 -9.41 12.73
CA ALA A 61 4.89 -8.61 11.92
C ALA A 61 5.68 -9.49 10.93
N GLY A 62 6.09 -10.70 11.37
CA GLY A 62 6.71 -11.67 10.49
C GLY A 62 5.81 -12.18 9.37
N ARG A 63 4.53 -12.39 9.67
CA ARG A 63 3.52 -12.73 8.66
C ARG A 63 3.37 -11.58 7.66
N LEU A 64 3.29 -10.32 8.12
CA LEU A 64 3.14 -9.15 7.25
C LEU A 64 4.31 -9.03 6.28
N LEU A 65 5.54 -9.13 6.79
CA LEU A 65 6.75 -9.12 5.97
C LEU A 65 6.77 -10.26 4.95
N ALA A 66 6.36 -11.47 5.33
CA ALA A 66 6.23 -12.59 4.40
C ALA A 66 5.21 -12.31 3.30
N CYS A 67 4.09 -11.66 3.62
CA CYS A 67 3.09 -11.25 2.64
C CYS A 67 3.62 -10.18 1.68
N CYS A 68 4.30 -9.15 2.21
CA CYS A 68 4.92 -8.12 1.38
C CYS A 68 5.94 -8.72 0.41
N ALA A 69 6.86 -9.55 0.89
CA ALA A 69 7.86 -10.21 0.06
C ALA A 69 7.22 -11.07 -1.05
N LEU A 70 6.30 -11.96 -0.68
CA LEU A 70 5.60 -12.82 -1.64
C LEU A 70 4.81 -12.00 -2.67
N THR A 71 4.18 -10.90 -2.26
CA THR A 71 3.44 -10.01 -3.16
C THR A 71 4.39 -9.28 -4.11
N SER A 72 5.51 -8.75 -3.62
CA SER A 72 6.56 -8.11 -4.44
C SER A 72 7.15 -9.06 -5.48
N TRP A 73 7.21 -10.36 -5.18
CA TRP A 73 7.66 -11.39 -6.13
C TRP A 73 6.53 -11.96 -7.00
N ALA A 74 5.37 -11.29 -7.02
CA ALA A 74 4.17 -11.69 -7.74
C ALA A 74 3.71 -13.12 -7.45
N ASP A 75 3.88 -13.60 -6.22
CA ASP A 75 3.37 -14.89 -5.80
C ASP A 75 1.83 -14.84 -5.64
N PRO A 76 1.08 -15.82 -6.20
CA PRO A 76 -0.37 -15.87 -6.07
C PRO A 76 -0.87 -15.83 -4.62
N LEU A 77 -0.17 -16.47 -3.68
CA LEU A 77 -0.57 -16.49 -2.28
C LEU A 77 -0.47 -15.10 -1.64
N GLY A 78 0.53 -14.30 -2.05
CA GLY A 78 0.67 -12.91 -1.64
C GLY A 78 -0.55 -12.10 -2.04
N TYR A 79 -0.89 -12.10 -3.33
CA TYR A 79 -2.07 -11.38 -3.83
C TYR A 79 -3.38 -11.86 -3.21
N ASP A 80 -3.61 -13.17 -3.14
CA ASP A 80 -4.83 -13.73 -2.56
C ASP A 80 -4.97 -13.33 -1.08
N THR A 81 -3.85 -13.19 -0.36
CA THR A 81 -3.85 -12.72 1.02
C THR A 81 -4.13 -11.23 1.13
N VAL A 82 -3.59 -10.40 0.24
CA VAL A 82 -3.93 -8.97 0.14
C VAL A 82 -5.43 -8.78 -0.13
N ILE A 83 -5.98 -9.51 -1.09
CA ILE A 83 -7.41 -9.46 -1.45
C ILE A 83 -8.28 -9.85 -0.25
N ARG A 84 -7.92 -10.94 0.45
CA ARG A 84 -8.64 -11.37 1.65
C ARG A 84 -8.55 -10.34 2.78
N ALA A 85 -7.37 -9.79 3.03
CA ALA A 85 -7.15 -8.77 4.05
C ALA A 85 -7.98 -7.51 3.76
N ALA A 86 -8.12 -7.14 2.48
CA ALA A 86 -8.93 -5.99 2.09
C ALA A 86 -10.45 -6.24 2.15
N ALA A 87 -10.89 -7.49 2.03
CA ALA A 87 -12.30 -7.85 2.15
C ALA A 87 -12.83 -7.73 3.59
N ASP A 88 -11.97 -7.96 4.59
CA ASP A 88 -12.30 -7.83 6.02
C ASP A 88 -11.18 -7.11 6.79
N PRO A 89 -11.01 -5.80 6.57
CA PRO A 89 -9.81 -5.05 6.99
C PRO A 89 -9.69 -4.85 8.51
N ASP A 90 -10.78 -5.05 9.26
CA ASP A 90 -10.79 -4.87 10.71
C ASP A 90 -10.35 -6.15 11.46
N ASP A 91 -10.52 -7.33 10.84
CA ASP A 91 -10.17 -8.63 11.43
C ASP A 91 -8.78 -9.15 11.01
N VAL A 92 -7.98 -8.31 10.35
CA VAL A 92 -6.64 -8.67 9.89
C VAL A 92 -5.66 -8.73 11.06
N VAL A 93 -5.12 -9.94 11.31
CA VAL A 93 -4.24 -10.25 12.46
C VAL A 93 -2.98 -9.38 12.57
N TRP A 94 -2.48 -8.87 11.45
CA TRP A 94 -1.28 -8.03 11.39
C TRP A 94 -1.57 -6.54 11.20
N ARG A 95 -2.82 -6.08 11.43
CA ARG A 95 -3.12 -4.65 11.53
C ARG A 95 -2.33 -4.02 12.67
N GLY A 96 -1.89 -2.78 12.46
CA GLY A 96 -1.12 -2.01 13.44
C GLY A 96 0.33 -2.47 13.65
N GLN A 97 0.84 -3.39 12.82
CA GLN A 97 2.25 -3.81 12.87
C GLN A 97 3.18 -2.78 12.21
N SER A 98 2.63 -1.90 11.38
CA SER A 98 3.32 -0.73 10.85
C SER A 98 2.57 0.54 11.24
N ALA A 99 3.30 1.62 11.42
CA ALA A 99 2.73 2.93 11.68
C ALA A 99 3.52 4.01 10.95
N ASP A 100 2.81 4.96 10.35
CA ASP A 100 3.44 6.02 9.59
C ASP A 100 4.20 6.99 10.51
N ARG A 101 5.22 7.63 9.95
CA ARG A 101 6.08 8.54 10.72
C ARG A 101 5.44 9.88 11.11
N PHE A 102 4.38 10.31 10.43
CA PHE A 102 3.81 11.65 10.59
C PHE A 102 2.62 11.67 11.55
N PHE A 103 1.76 10.66 11.48
CA PHE A 103 0.53 10.56 12.26
C PHE A 103 0.54 9.38 13.23
N SER A 104 1.56 8.52 13.19
CA SER A 104 1.64 7.29 13.98
C SER A 104 0.38 6.44 13.84
N GLN A 105 -0.25 6.51 12.67
CA GLN A 105 -1.42 5.72 12.31
C GLN A 105 -0.97 4.48 11.57
N ASP A 106 -1.76 3.43 11.71
CA ASP A 106 -1.55 2.16 11.03
C ASP A 106 -1.55 2.33 9.51
N ASP A 107 -0.40 2.11 8.88
CA ASP A 107 -0.17 2.16 7.44
C ASP A 107 0.12 0.76 6.84
N THR A 108 -0.31 -0.31 7.52
CA THR A 108 -0.16 -1.70 7.06
C THR A 108 -0.64 -1.89 5.61
N PHE A 109 -1.78 -1.29 5.24
CA PHE A 109 -2.28 -1.35 3.86
C PHE A 109 -1.44 -0.52 2.88
N GLY A 110 -0.73 0.51 3.36
CA GLY A 110 0.29 1.23 2.59
C GLY A 110 1.44 0.32 2.18
N LEU A 111 1.98 -0.48 3.10
CA LEU A 111 3.04 -1.44 2.77
C LEU A 111 2.58 -2.49 1.74
N LEU A 112 1.34 -2.96 1.85
CA LEU A 112 0.77 -3.87 0.84
C LEU A 112 0.57 -3.18 -0.52
N ALA A 113 0.25 -1.89 -0.54
CA ALA A 113 0.16 -1.11 -1.77
C ALA A 113 1.51 -0.98 -2.47
N ASP A 114 2.60 -0.78 -1.71
CA ASP A 114 3.95 -0.77 -2.25
C ASP A 114 4.33 -2.14 -2.82
N ALA A 115 4.04 -3.23 -2.10
CA ALA A 115 4.34 -4.59 -2.57
C ALA A 115 3.58 -4.97 -3.84
N VAL A 116 2.31 -4.57 -3.97
CA VAL A 116 1.54 -4.74 -5.22
C VAL A 116 2.07 -3.84 -6.35
N GLY A 117 2.57 -2.65 -6.00
CA GLY A 117 3.15 -1.72 -6.96
C GLY A 117 4.46 -2.25 -7.56
N SER A 118 5.38 -2.71 -6.70
CA SER A 118 6.72 -3.18 -7.05
C SER A 118 6.75 -4.50 -7.83
N SER A 119 5.67 -5.28 -7.79
CA SER A 119 5.61 -6.60 -8.40
C SER A 119 5.48 -6.62 -9.93
N SER A 120 5.50 -5.45 -10.59
CA SER A 120 5.29 -5.32 -12.04
C SER A 120 6.22 -6.18 -12.87
N ASP A 121 7.45 -6.37 -12.40
CA ASP A 121 8.50 -7.00 -13.20
C ASP A 121 8.35 -8.53 -13.22
N MET A 122 7.57 -9.09 -12.28
CA MET A 122 7.37 -10.52 -12.12
C MET A 122 6.02 -11.02 -12.65
N VAL A 123 5.05 -10.14 -12.93
CA VAL A 123 3.68 -10.60 -13.25
C VAL A 123 3.57 -11.41 -14.53
N GLU A 124 4.40 -11.11 -15.54
CA GLU A 124 4.43 -11.86 -16.79
C GLU A 124 5.05 -13.24 -16.58
N GLU A 125 6.16 -13.31 -15.84
CA GLU A 125 6.85 -14.56 -15.51
C GLU A 125 5.96 -15.50 -14.68
N ARG A 126 5.20 -14.94 -13.74
CA ARG A 126 4.37 -15.69 -12.80
C ARG A 126 2.94 -15.93 -13.28
N ASP A 127 2.54 -15.35 -14.41
CA ASP A 127 1.17 -15.39 -14.95
C ASP A 127 0.12 -14.92 -13.92
N THR A 128 0.39 -13.77 -13.28
CA THR A 128 -0.41 -13.23 -12.17
C THR A 128 -0.94 -11.82 -12.40
N ALA A 129 -0.93 -11.32 -13.63
CA ALA A 129 -1.38 -9.96 -13.94
C ALA A 129 -2.80 -9.68 -13.43
N ASP A 130 -3.75 -10.60 -13.65
CA ASP A 130 -5.13 -10.47 -13.19
C ASP A 130 -5.22 -10.37 -11.66
N ARG A 131 -4.45 -11.18 -10.93
CA ARG A 131 -4.41 -11.14 -9.46
C ARG A 131 -3.82 -9.84 -8.92
N ARG A 132 -2.81 -9.29 -9.60
CA ARG A 132 -2.25 -7.98 -9.25
C ARG A 132 -3.30 -6.88 -9.39
N ILE A 133 -4.07 -6.89 -10.48
CA ILE A 133 -5.18 -5.95 -10.70
C ILE A 133 -6.24 -6.09 -9.61
N GLU A 134 -6.64 -7.32 -9.27
CA GLU A 134 -7.63 -7.57 -8.21
C GLU A 134 -7.13 -7.10 -6.83
N ALA A 135 -5.86 -7.35 -6.50
CA ALA A 135 -5.25 -6.87 -5.27
C ALA A 135 -5.19 -5.34 -5.21
N ALA A 136 -4.77 -4.69 -6.30
CA ALA A 136 -4.76 -3.23 -6.40
C ALA A 136 -6.16 -2.64 -6.24
N ARG A 137 -7.16 -3.23 -6.90
CA ARG A 137 -8.57 -2.83 -6.79
C ARG A 137 -9.06 -2.94 -5.35
N ALA A 138 -8.75 -4.07 -4.68
CA ALA A 138 -9.15 -4.31 -3.30
C ALA A 138 -8.53 -3.26 -2.36
N LEU A 139 -7.24 -2.96 -2.50
CA LEU A 139 -6.57 -1.93 -1.71
C LEU A 139 -7.09 -0.52 -1.98
N ILE A 140 -7.27 -0.13 -3.25
CA ILE A 140 -7.85 1.17 -3.64
C ILE A 140 -9.22 1.35 -2.97
N SER A 141 -10.03 0.30 -2.90
CA SER A 141 -11.38 0.35 -2.31
C SER A 141 -11.41 0.72 -0.81
N LEU A 142 -10.25 0.68 -0.14
CA LEU A 142 -10.07 1.04 1.26
C LEU A 142 -9.58 2.48 1.48
N ALA A 143 -9.10 3.17 0.44
CA ALA A 143 -8.33 4.40 0.59
C ALA A 143 -9.13 5.61 1.12
N ASP A 144 -10.47 5.51 1.22
CA ASP A 144 -11.32 6.50 1.89
C ASP A 144 -11.51 6.26 3.40
N ARG A 145 -11.04 5.11 3.91
CA ARG A 145 -11.26 4.66 5.29
C ARG A 145 -9.98 4.30 6.04
N PHE A 146 -8.92 3.93 5.33
CA PHE A 146 -7.66 3.49 5.90
C PHE A 146 -6.49 4.35 5.40
N GLN A 147 -5.43 4.40 6.21
CA GLN A 147 -4.24 5.17 5.87
C GLN A 147 -3.33 4.38 4.92
N PHE A 148 -2.94 5.07 3.85
CA PHE A 148 -1.92 4.68 2.89
C PHE A 148 -0.83 5.76 2.72
N ASP A 149 -1.07 7.00 3.17
CA ASP A 149 -0.21 8.18 2.89
C ASP A 149 0.25 8.21 1.42
N ARG A 150 1.57 8.32 1.14
CA ARG A 150 2.09 8.33 -0.23
C ARG A 150 2.19 6.94 -0.87
N HIS A 151 2.11 5.87 -0.09
CA HIS A 151 2.19 4.48 -0.59
C HIS A 151 1.07 4.16 -1.59
N ILE A 152 -0.07 4.86 -1.50
CA ILE A 152 -1.14 4.73 -2.50
C ILE A 152 -0.65 5.00 -3.92
N SER A 153 0.39 5.82 -4.09
CA SER A 153 0.98 6.16 -5.40
C SER A 153 1.55 4.95 -6.13
N SER A 154 1.98 3.93 -5.38
CA SER A 154 2.50 2.67 -5.92
C SER A 154 1.44 1.89 -6.70
N LEU A 155 0.15 2.14 -6.43
CA LEU A 155 -0.98 1.58 -7.19
C LEU A 155 -1.40 2.45 -8.38
N LEU A 156 -0.80 3.63 -8.58
CA LEU A 156 -1.22 4.62 -9.59
C LEU A 156 -0.43 4.52 -10.90
N THR A 157 0.08 3.32 -11.20
CA THR A 157 0.66 3.00 -12.51
C THR A 157 -0.43 3.03 -13.59
N ARG A 158 -0.04 3.28 -14.84
CA ARG A 158 -1.01 3.44 -15.95
C ARG A 158 -1.94 2.23 -16.07
N GLU A 159 -1.36 1.03 -16.06
CA GLU A 159 -2.07 -0.25 -16.19
C GLU A 159 -3.12 -0.42 -15.08
N LEU A 160 -2.72 -0.30 -13.81
CA LEU A 160 -3.63 -0.49 -12.68
C LEU A 160 -4.73 0.57 -12.67
N VAL A 161 -4.42 1.81 -13.02
CA VAL A 161 -5.41 2.89 -13.06
C VAL A 161 -6.41 2.67 -14.19
N GLU A 162 -5.97 2.24 -15.37
CA GLU A 162 -6.87 1.88 -16.47
C GLU A 162 -7.84 0.77 -16.03
N ALA A 163 -7.35 -0.24 -15.31
CA ALA A 163 -8.14 -1.36 -14.83
C ALA A 163 -9.04 -1.06 -13.60
N CYS A 164 -8.70 -0.05 -12.80
CA CYS A 164 -9.37 0.29 -11.54
C CYS A 164 -10.05 1.67 -11.55
N HIS A 165 -10.24 2.29 -12.72
CA HIS A 165 -10.69 3.69 -12.81
C HIS A 165 -12.07 3.91 -12.17
N ASP A 166 -12.99 2.95 -12.24
CA ASP A 166 -14.31 3.07 -11.63
C ASP A 166 -14.26 2.94 -10.09
N GLU A 167 -13.38 2.09 -9.57
CA GLU A 167 -13.13 2.01 -8.13
C GLU A 167 -12.47 3.27 -7.60
N ILE A 168 -11.48 3.82 -8.31
CA ILE A 168 -10.85 5.10 -7.97
C ILE A 168 -11.90 6.20 -7.88
N ARG A 169 -12.80 6.30 -8.88
CA ARG A 169 -13.89 7.29 -8.88
C ARG A 169 -14.79 7.13 -7.67
N THR A 170 -15.21 5.89 -7.39
CA THR A 170 -16.09 5.58 -6.26
C THR A 170 -15.45 5.97 -4.93
N VAL A 171 -14.18 5.61 -4.73
CA VAL A 171 -13.42 5.92 -3.52
C VAL A 171 -13.21 7.41 -3.36
N VAL A 172 -12.89 8.13 -4.44
CA VAL A 172 -12.77 9.60 -4.40
C VAL A 172 -14.08 10.25 -3.99
N ASP A 173 -15.21 9.83 -4.59
CA ASP A 173 -16.53 10.37 -4.26
C ASP A 173 -16.92 10.10 -2.79
N ARG A 174 -16.68 8.89 -2.27
CA ARG A 174 -16.92 8.55 -0.86
C ARG A 174 -15.99 9.32 0.08
N GLY A 175 -14.70 9.40 -0.24
CA GLY A 175 -13.71 10.08 0.58
C GLY A 175 -13.94 11.59 0.67
N ILE A 176 -14.33 12.25 -0.42
CA ILE A 176 -14.75 13.66 -0.40
C ILE A 176 -15.97 13.84 0.51
N THR A 177 -16.93 12.94 0.43
CA THR A 177 -18.13 12.96 1.30
C THR A 177 -17.74 12.78 2.77
N HIS A 178 -16.81 11.85 3.05
CA HIS A 178 -16.28 11.59 4.39
C HIS A 178 -15.55 12.82 4.95
N LEU A 179 -14.67 13.47 4.17
CA LEU A 179 -14.04 14.74 4.55
C LEU A 179 -15.07 15.84 4.85
N ALA A 180 -16.08 15.98 3.99
CA ALA A 180 -17.10 17.03 4.12
C ALA A 180 -18.01 16.83 5.33
N SER A 181 -18.13 15.61 5.87
CA SER A 181 -18.94 15.30 7.06
C SER A 181 -18.47 16.04 8.31
N GLY A 182 -17.17 16.41 8.37
CA GLY A 182 -16.55 17.00 9.55
C GLY A 182 -16.24 15.99 10.67
N GLU A 183 -16.44 14.70 10.43
CA GLU A 183 -15.98 13.64 11.33
C GLU A 183 -14.45 13.70 11.50
N HIS A 184 -13.98 13.30 12.67
CA HIS A 184 -12.54 13.26 12.92
C HIS A 184 -11.91 12.09 12.16
N ILE A 185 -11.01 12.42 11.23
CA ILE A 185 -10.23 11.45 10.47
C ILE A 185 -8.80 11.49 11.02
N PRO A 186 -8.25 10.35 11.51
CA PRO A 186 -6.98 10.36 12.23
C PRO A 186 -5.74 10.39 11.31
N PHE A 187 -5.94 10.36 9.98
CA PHE A 187 -4.89 10.35 8.96
C PHE A 187 -5.12 11.41 7.88
N ASP A 188 -4.13 11.63 7.01
CA ASP A 188 -4.18 12.60 5.91
C ASP A 188 -4.99 12.07 4.70
N LEU A 189 -6.30 11.91 4.89
CA LEU A 189 -7.22 11.47 3.84
C LEU A 189 -7.21 12.45 2.65
N GLY A 190 -7.04 13.75 2.91
CA GLY A 190 -6.98 14.75 1.86
C GLY A 190 -5.85 14.52 0.87
N LEU A 191 -4.65 14.20 1.36
CA LEU A 191 -3.51 13.87 0.50
C LEU A 191 -3.81 12.64 -0.38
N GLN A 192 -4.31 11.55 0.20
CA GLN A 192 -4.65 10.32 -0.53
C GLN A 192 -5.64 10.60 -1.66
N LEU A 193 -6.69 11.37 -1.37
CA LEU A 193 -7.70 11.75 -2.37
C LEU A 193 -7.14 12.67 -3.45
N ALA A 194 -6.21 13.57 -3.11
CA ALA A 194 -5.53 14.40 -4.10
C ALA A 194 -4.74 13.53 -5.09
N LEU A 195 -3.93 12.59 -4.59
CA LEU A 195 -3.14 11.67 -5.43
C LEU A 195 -4.01 10.84 -6.38
N LEU A 196 -5.11 10.27 -5.87
CA LEU A 196 -6.10 9.55 -6.68
C LEU A 196 -6.74 10.44 -7.75
N THR A 197 -7.19 11.64 -7.37
CA THR A 197 -7.86 12.58 -8.29
C THR A 197 -6.92 13.09 -9.38
N ILE A 198 -5.66 13.39 -9.05
CA ILE A 198 -4.64 13.80 -10.03
C ILE A 198 -4.46 12.73 -11.11
N THR A 199 -4.48 11.47 -10.69
CA THR A 199 -4.27 10.34 -11.58
C THR A 199 -5.45 10.12 -12.54
N MET A 200 -6.68 10.41 -12.10
CA MET A 200 -7.88 10.37 -12.94
C MET A 200 -7.79 11.29 -14.17
N LYS A 201 -7.02 12.40 -14.11
CA LYS A 201 -6.90 13.34 -15.24
C LYS A 201 -6.42 12.68 -16.53
N LYS A 202 -5.65 11.60 -16.42
CA LYS A 202 -5.11 10.86 -17.58
C LYS A 202 -6.19 10.18 -18.42
N PHE A 203 -7.38 9.95 -17.85
CA PHE A 203 -8.45 9.15 -18.47
C PHE A 203 -9.81 9.88 -18.52
N ASP A 204 -10.10 10.75 -17.56
CA ASP A 204 -11.33 11.54 -17.49
C ASP A 204 -11.01 12.92 -16.89
N GLU A 205 -10.45 13.80 -17.72
CA GLU A 205 -10.01 15.15 -17.29
C GLU A 205 -11.17 15.98 -16.72
N ALA A 206 -12.34 15.92 -17.35
CA ALA A 206 -13.50 16.70 -16.92
C ALA A 206 -13.94 16.31 -15.51
N ARG A 207 -14.07 15.01 -15.24
CA ARG A 207 -14.45 14.54 -13.92
C ARG A 207 -13.35 14.70 -12.89
N ALA A 208 -12.08 14.51 -13.28
CA ALA A 208 -10.96 14.80 -12.38
C ALA A 208 -10.99 16.26 -11.91
N ASN A 209 -11.19 17.21 -12.83
CA ASN A 209 -11.30 18.63 -12.47
C ASN A 209 -12.51 18.92 -11.54
N ASP A 210 -13.67 18.30 -11.79
CA ASP A 210 -14.82 18.37 -10.86
C ASP A 210 -14.48 17.83 -9.47
N SER A 211 -13.87 16.65 -9.40
CA SER A 211 -13.41 16.04 -8.16
C SER A 211 -12.38 16.91 -7.43
N MET A 212 -11.45 17.58 -8.13
CA MET A 212 -10.48 18.50 -7.51
C MET A 212 -11.18 19.70 -6.88
N LEU A 213 -12.15 20.29 -7.56
CA LEU A 213 -12.93 21.42 -7.03
C LEU A 213 -13.73 21.00 -5.80
N ARG A 214 -14.39 19.85 -5.86
CA ARG A 214 -15.15 19.29 -4.73
C ARG A 214 -14.25 18.93 -3.55
N LEU A 215 -13.07 18.36 -3.82
CA LEU A 215 -12.08 18.04 -2.80
C LEU A 215 -11.57 19.31 -2.11
N ALA A 216 -11.22 20.36 -2.86
CA ALA A 216 -10.79 21.63 -2.28
C ALA A 216 -11.90 22.27 -1.42
N ALA A 217 -13.15 22.24 -1.88
CA ALA A 217 -14.30 22.72 -1.11
C ALA A 217 -14.52 21.94 0.20
N ALA A 218 -14.14 20.65 0.24
CA ALA A 218 -14.19 19.81 1.44
C ALA A 218 -13.06 20.11 2.44
N ARG A 219 -12.18 21.08 2.17
CA ARG A 219 -11.05 21.51 3.03
C ARG A 219 -10.08 20.35 3.32
N PRO A 220 -9.35 19.85 2.32
CA PRO A 220 -8.58 18.61 2.40
C PRO A 220 -7.24 18.77 3.13
N GLY A 221 -6.92 19.96 3.65
CA GLY A 221 -5.64 20.26 4.30
C GLY A 221 -4.56 20.71 3.32
N GLU A 222 -3.49 21.28 3.86
CA GLU A 222 -2.46 21.96 3.06
C GLU A 222 -1.67 21.04 2.14
N ARG A 223 -1.34 19.81 2.58
CA ARG A 223 -0.58 18.85 1.76
C ARG A 223 -1.34 18.50 0.50
N ALA A 224 -2.63 18.22 0.61
CA ALA A 224 -3.51 17.97 -0.52
C ALA A 224 -3.57 19.16 -1.49
N LEU A 225 -3.75 20.38 -0.98
CA LEU A 225 -3.82 21.58 -1.82
C LEU A 225 -2.52 21.84 -2.59
N ARG A 226 -1.36 21.55 -2.01
CA ARG A 226 -0.06 21.64 -2.71
C ARG A 226 0.03 20.65 -3.86
N GLU A 227 -0.35 19.39 -3.64
CA GLU A 227 -0.35 18.37 -4.71
C GLU A 227 -1.29 18.78 -5.86
N LEU A 228 -2.48 19.32 -5.56
CA LEU A 228 -3.40 19.83 -6.57
C LEU A 228 -2.84 21.04 -7.33
N ALA A 229 -2.15 21.95 -6.63
CA ALA A 229 -1.49 23.10 -7.25
C ALA A 229 -0.39 22.66 -8.21
N ASP A 230 0.48 21.75 -7.78
CA ASP A 230 1.58 21.24 -8.57
C ASP A 230 1.07 20.49 -9.81
N ALA A 231 0.02 19.67 -9.67
CA ALA A 231 -0.56 18.91 -10.78
C ALA A 231 -1.35 19.76 -11.79
N THR A 232 -1.75 20.98 -11.43
CA THR A 232 -2.50 21.89 -12.32
C THR A 232 -1.68 23.09 -12.78
N GLY A 233 -0.50 23.33 -12.20
CA GLY A 233 0.27 24.55 -12.41
C GLY A 233 -0.45 25.81 -11.93
N SER A 234 -1.45 25.66 -11.06
CA SER A 234 -2.34 26.75 -10.65
C SER A 234 -2.14 27.07 -9.17
N SER A 235 -1.73 28.29 -8.85
CA SER A 235 -1.65 28.76 -7.46
C SER A 235 -3.02 29.03 -6.83
N LEU A 236 -4.12 28.90 -7.58
CA LEU A 236 -5.49 29.11 -7.10
C LEU A 236 -5.88 28.15 -5.96
N TRP A 237 -5.20 27.02 -5.83
CA TRP A 237 -5.46 26.05 -4.75
C TRP A 237 -4.78 26.42 -3.43
N LEU A 238 -3.89 27.42 -3.41
CA LEU A 238 -3.14 27.84 -2.23
C LEU A 238 -3.71 29.13 -1.59
N MET A 239 -4.82 29.66 -2.11
CA MET A 239 -5.51 30.86 -1.62
C MET A 239 -6.77 30.49 -0.82
#